data_AF-A0A0J8QHN1-F1
#
_entry.id   AF-A0A0J8QHN1-F1
#
_cell.length_a   1.000
_cell.length_b   1.000
_cell.length_c   1.000
_cell.angle_alpha   90.00
_cell.angle_beta   90.00
_cell.angle_gamma   90.00
#
_symmetry.space_group_name_H-M   'P 1'
#
loop_
_entity.id
_entity.type
_entity.pdbx_description
1 polymer ?
#
loop_
_entity_poly.entity_id
_entity_poly.type
_entity_poly.pdbx_seq_one_letter_code
_entity_poly.pdbx_strand_id
1 'polypeptide(L)'
;MSTAIVSQPSAAAAATTTTTTANDPSYIPRGPVEASIAFWHPPPDGSKPFYYVENPPPGQPQSNLIEVPQKVSITDIRGHEANFSLDRDAFQALQNVPPTKADPSFTDDANIKSVYYPEVEDLILTHVPGATRVVIFDHTIRRSNPDAPRDL
;
A
#
# COMPACT_ATOMS: atom_id res chain seq x y z
N MET A 1 27.03 -14.11 39.49
CA MET A 1 26.10 -14.83 38.60
C MET A 1 24.70 -14.32 38.92
N SER A 2 24.23 -13.28 38.22
CA SER A 2 22.89 -12.74 38.42
C SER A 2 22.30 -12.43 37.05
N THR A 3 21.46 -13.33 36.56
CA THR A 3 20.80 -13.24 35.27
C THR A 3 19.54 -12.39 35.46
N ALA A 4 19.53 -11.16 34.96
CA ALA A 4 18.33 -10.35 34.87
C ALA A 4 17.66 -10.64 33.52
N ILE A 5 16.52 -11.32 33.56
CA ILE A 5 15.67 -11.59 32.40
C ILE A 5 14.80 -10.34 32.22
N VAL A 6 15.13 -9.49 31.25
CA VAL A 6 14.26 -8.37 30.86
C VAL A 6 13.13 -8.96 30.01
N SER A 7 11.92 -8.98 30.59
CA SER A 7 10.70 -9.36 29.89
C SER A 7 10.32 -8.25 28.90
N GLN A 8 10.20 -8.58 27.61
CA GLN A 8 9.65 -7.67 26.60
C GLN A 8 8.17 -7.37 26.90
N PRO A 9 7.69 -6.13 26.70
CA PRO A 9 6.27 -5.85 26.77
C PRO A 9 5.56 -6.54 25.60
N SER A 10 4.62 -7.42 25.95
CA SER A 10 3.65 -8.00 25.03
C SER A 10 2.88 -6.87 24.32
N ALA A 11 2.81 -6.94 22.99
CA ALA A 11 2.00 -6.05 22.18
C ALA A 11 0.53 -6.17 22.62
N ALA A 12 0.02 -5.13 23.28
CA ALA A 12 -1.38 -5.04 23.61
C ALA A 12 -2.18 -4.92 22.31
N ALA A 13 -2.98 -5.94 22.02
CA ALA A 13 -3.97 -5.90 20.96
C ALA A 13 -4.88 -4.69 21.18
N ALA A 14 -4.94 -3.80 20.20
CA ALA A 14 -5.86 -2.68 20.21
C ALA A 14 -7.29 -3.22 20.18
N ALA A 15 -8.03 -3.04 21.28
CA ALA A 15 -9.45 -3.35 21.33
C ALA A 15 -10.21 -2.31 20.51
N THR A 16 -10.63 -2.70 19.31
CA THR A 16 -11.63 -1.96 18.52
C THR A 16 -12.93 -1.92 19.32
N THR A 17 -13.37 -0.72 19.70
CA THR A 17 -14.70 -0.54 20.31
C THR A 17 -15.73 -0.63 19.19
N THR A 18 -16.21 -1.85 18.92
CA THR A 18 -17.26 -2.10 17.94
C THR A 18 -18.60 -1.67 18.54
N THR A 19 -19.09 -0.50 18.16
CA THR A 19 -20.46 -0.07 18.46
C THR A 19 -21.45 -1.04 17.82
N THR A 20 -22.43 -1.46 18.61
CA THR A 20 -23.38 -2.56 18.38
C THR A 20 -24.33 -2.30 17.19
N THR A 21 -23.84 -2.45 15.97
CA THR A 21 -24.66 -2.51 14.73
C THR A 21 -24.13 -3.52 13.69
N ALA A 22 -23.09 -4.27 14.06
CA ALA A 22 -22.23 -5.05 13.16
C ALA A 22 -22.80 -6.38 12.60
N ASN A 23 -24.10 -6.63 12.66
CA ASN A 23 -24.69 -7.93 12.23
C ASN A 23 -25.43 -7.89 10.88
N ASP A 24 -25.45 -6.75 10.18
CA ASP A 24 -25.94 -6.69 8.81
C ASP A 24 -24.77 -6.92 7.83
N PRO A 25 -24.77 -7.99 7.01
CA PRO A 25 -23.69 -8.25 6.05
C PRO A 25 -23.58 -7.18 4.95
N SER A 26 -24.59 -6.32 4.79
CA SER A 26 -24.59 -5.19 3.86
C SER A 26 -24.14 -3.86 4.50
N TYR A 27 -23.94 -3.83 5.82
CA TYR A 27 -23.45 -2.64 6.51
C TYR A 27 -22.00 -2.38 6.13
N ILE A 28 -21.78 -1.23 5.51
CA ILE A 28 -20.46 -0.73 5.20
C ILE A 28 -20.13 0.37 6.21
N PRO A 29 -19.17 0.17 7.12
CA PRO A 29 -18.70 1.23 8.01
C PRO A 29 -18.28 2.47 7.20
N ARG A 30 -18.68 3.65 7.66
CA ARG A 30 -18.37 4.96 7.05
C ARG A 30 -17.78 5.90 8.10
N GLY A 31 -17.09 6.94 7.63
CA GLY A 31 -16.49 7.96 8.48
C GLY A 31 -15.05 7.64 8.90
N PRO A 32 -14.44 8.52 9.70
CA PRO A 32 -13.06 8.36 10.13
C PRO A 32 -12.91 7.21 11.13
N VAL A 33 -11.81 6.47 11.01
CA VAL A 33 -11.38 5.44 11.96
C VAL A 33 -9.98 5.77 12.47
N GLU A 34 -9.72 5.50 13.74
CA GLU A 34 -8.36 5.61 14.30
C GLU A 34 -7.63 4.29 14.12
N ALA A 35 -6.46 4.34 13.52
CA ALA A 35 -5.60 3.17 13.31
C ALA A 35 -4.16 3.46 13.78
N SER A 36 -3.45 2.42 14.18
CA SER A 36 -2.03 2.52 14.50
C SER A 36 -1.21 2.17 13.26
N ILE A 37 -0.52 3.15 12.66
CA ILE A 37 0.38 2.95 11.51
C ILE A 37 1.83 3.05 11.98
N ALA A 38 2.68 2.11 11.56
CA ALA A 38 4.11 2.16 11.86
C ALA A 38 4.82 3.14 10.90
N PHE A 39 5.52 4.12 11.47
CA PHE A 39 6.38 5.04 10.72
C PHE A 39 7.85 4.77 11.04
N TRP A 40 8.72 4.87 10.03
CA TRP A 40 10.15 4.73 10.23
C TRP A 40 10.77 6.00 10.80
N HIS A 41 11.57 5.83 11.84
CA HIS A 41 12.42 6.86 12.43
C HIS A 41 13.90 6.52 12.22
N PRO A 42 14.75 7.55 12.07
CA PRO A 42 16.19 7.37 12.08
C PRO A 42 16.67 6.66 13.36
N PRO A 43 17.81 5.95 13.28
CA PRO A 43 18.47 5.38 14.45
C PRO A 43 18.69 6.43 15.55
N PRO A 44 18.31 6.17 16.82
CA PRO A 44 18.50 7.10 17.94
C PRO A 44 19.96 7.41 18.23
N ASP A 45 20.87 6.53 17.82
CA ASP A 45 22.32 6.70 17.94
C ASP A 45 22.90 7.68 16.90
N GLY A 46 22.08 8.19 15.97
CA GLY A 46 22.49 9.12 14.93
C GLY A 46 23.26 8.47 13.78
N SER A 47 23.35 7.12 13.75
CA SER A 47 23.96 6.41 12.64
C SER A 47 23.17 6.61 11.34
N LYS A 48 23.86 6.47 10.20
CA LYS A 48 23.22 6.62 8.89
C LYS A 48 22.14 5.54 8.72
N PRO A 49 20.89 5.91 8.41
CA PRO A 49 19.84 4.92 8.15
C PRO A 49 20.17 4.04 6.95
N PHE A 50 19.88 2.75 7.04
CA PHE A 50 19.98 1.79 5.96
C PHE A 50 18.84 0.76 6.01
N TYR A 51 18.52 0.22 4.84
CA TYR A 51 17.66 -0.94 4.65
C TYR A 51 18.24 -1.77 3.50
N TYR A 52 18.61 -3.02 3.79
CA TYR A 52 19.03 -3.98 2.78
C TYR A 52 17.77 -4.51 2.07
N VAL A 53 17.74 -4.42 0.74
CA VAL A 53 16.66 -5.03 -0.06
C VAL A 53 16.88 -6.54 -0.17
N GLU A 54 18.13 -6.95 -0.31
CA GLU A 54 18.56 -8.35 -0.34
C GLU A 54 19.02 -8.84 1.05
N ASN A 55 19.60 -10.03 1.10
CA ASN A 55 20.19 -10.55 2.32
C ASN A 55 21.37 -9.66 2.77
N PRO A 56 21.44 -9.31 4.07
CA PRO A 56 22.50 -8.45 4.57
C PRO A 56 23.81 -9.25 4.64
N PRO A 57 24.97 -8.56 4.64
CA PRO A 57 26.24 -9.20 4.92
C PRO A 57 26.19 -9.98 6.25
N PRO A 58 26.93 -11.10 6.39
CA PRO A 58 26.91 -11.90 7.61
C PRO A 58 27.14 -11.05 8.87
N GLY A 59 26.20 -11.14 9.82
CA GLY A 59 26.25 -10.41 11.10
C GLY A 59 25.67 -8.99 11.08
N GLN A 60 25.15 -8.50 9.94
CA GLN A 60 24.45 -7.22 9.87
C GLN A 60 22.93 -7.41 9.90
N PRO A 61 22.16 -6.52 10.57
CA PRO A 61 20.71 -6.57 10.52
C PRO A 61 20.19 -6.12 9.15
N GLN A 62 18.93 -6.42 8.83
CA GLN A 62 18.30 -5.98 7.58
C GLN A 62 18.19 -4.46 7.49
N SER A 63 17.96 -3.79 8.62
CA SER A 63 17.83 -2.35 8.72
C SER A 63 18.23 -1.89 10.12
N ASN A 64 18.65 -0.62 10.24
CA ASN A 64 18.79 0.06 11.54
C ASN A 64 17.64 1.07 11.80
N LEU A 65 16.63 1.13 10.92
CA LEU A 65 15.45 1.98 11.12
C LEU A 65 14.61 1.47 12.29
N ILE A 66 13.99 2.40 13.00
CA ILE A 66 13.05 2.08 14.08
C ILE A 66 11.64 2.30 13.59
N GLU A 67 10.79 1.28 13.74
CA GLU A 67 9.35 1.41 13.56
C GLU A 67 8.70 1.98 14.81
N VAL A 68 8.04 3.12 14.65
CA VAL A 68 7.29 3.79 15.71
C VAL A 68 5.82 3.82 15.31
N PRO A 69 4.96 3.07 16.01
CA PRO A 69 3.52 3.14 15.79
C PRO A 69 2.99 4.53 16.18
N GLN A 70 2.21 5.13 15.29
CA GLN A 70 1.48 6.37 15.54
C GLN A 70 0.00 6.15 15.29
N LYS A 71 -0.84 6.67 16.18
CA LYS A 71 -2.29 6.72 15.96
C LYS A 71 -2.60 7.80 14.94
N VAL A 72 -3.28 7.40 13.88
CA VAL A 72 -3.67 8.26 12.77
C VAL A 72 -5.15 8.08 12.45
N SER A 73 -5.78 9.19 12.07
CA SER A 73 -7.15 9.19 11.57
C SER A 73 -7.15 8.82 10.09
N ILE A 74 -7.86 7.76 9.73
CA ILE A 74 -8.07 7.31 8.36
C ILE A 74 -9.50 7.67 7.97
N THR A 75 -9.66 8.52 6.96
CA THR A 75 -10.97 9.00 6.52
C THR A 75 -11.44 8.24 5.29
N ASP A 76 -12.67 7.74 5.34
CA ASP A 76 -13.37 7.17 4.18
C ASP A 76 -13.73 8.25 3.14
N ILE A 77 -13.20 8.12 1.93
CA ILE A 77 -13.43 9.08 0.84
C ILE A 77 -14.65 8.76 -0.04
N ARG A 78 -15.36 7.64 0.20
CA ARG A 78 -16.49 7.22 -0.63
C ARG A 78 -17.66 8.21 -0.56
N GLY A 79 -18.04 8.78 -1.69
CA GLY A 79 -19.00 9.89 -1.82
C GLY A 79 -18.34 11.28 -1.87
N HIS A 80 -17.02 11.34 -1.74
CA HIS A 80 -16.21 12.56 -1.74
C HIS A 80 -15.04 12.46 -2.73
N GLU A 81 -15.09 11.52 -3.68
CA GLU A 81 -14.03 11.24 -4.65
C GLU A 81 -13.68 12.48 -5.48
N ALA A 82 -14.68 13.24 -5.90
CA ALA A 82 -14.52 14.48 -6.69
C ALA A 82 -13.82 15.61 -5.92
N ASN A 83 -13.65 15.49 -4.60
CA ASN A 83 -12.92 16.48 -3.83
C ASN A 83 -11.42 16.38 -4.05
N PHE A 84 -10.90 15.26 -4.54
CA PHE A 84 -9.48 14.99 -4.70
C PHE A 84 -9.02 15.15 -6.15
N SER A 85 -7.82 15.70 -6.32
CA SER A 85 -7.22 15.98 -7.62
C SER A 85 -5.74 15.61 -7.64
N LEU A 86 -5.25 15.21 -8.80
CA LEU A 86 -3.87 14.78 -8.96
C LEU A 86 -2.87 15.89 -8.56
N ASP A 87 -3.11 17.14 -8.95
CA ASP A 87 -2.20 18.25 -8.69
C ASP A 87 -2.11 18.64 -7.20
N ARG A 88 -3.22 18.50 -6.45
CA ARG A 88 -3.27 18.91 -5.04
C ARG A 88 -2.94 17.77 -4.09
N ASP A 89 -3.45 16.58 -4.38
CA ASP A 89 -3.46 15.45 -3.46
C ASP A 89 -2.56 14.30 -3.94
N ALA A 90 -1.92 14.43 -5.09
CA ALA A 90 -1.11 13.39 -5.75
C ALA A 90 -1.90 12.12 -6.13
N PHE A 91 -3.23 12.16 -6.08
CA PHE A 91 -4.12 11.13 -6.62
C PHE A 91 -5.44 11.73 -7.10
N GLN A 92 -6.11 11.03 -7.99
CA GLN A 92 -7.47 11.35 -8.42
C GLN A 92 -8.29 10.06 -8.51
N ALA A 93 -9.49 10.08 -7.96
CA ALA A 93 -10.41 8.95 -8.04
C ALA A 93 -11.29 9.09 -9.28
N LEU A 94 -11.21 8.10 -10.18
CA LEU A 94 -12.07 8.01 -11.36
C LEU A 94 -13.23 7.05 -11.06
N GLN A 95 -14.45 7.48 -11.40
CA GLN A 95 -15.66 6.68 -11.23
C GLN A 95 -16.16 6.17 -12.58
N ASN A 96 -16.94 5.09 -12.54
CA ASN A 96 -17.56 4.48 -13.72
C ASN A 96 -16.56 4.08 -14.82
N VAL A 97 -15.34 3.73 -14.42
CA VAL A 97 -14.34 3.16 -15.32
C VAL A 97 -14.84 1.78 -15.77
N PRO A 98 -14.90 1.51 -17.09
CA PRO A 98 -15.30 0.19 -17.59
C PRO A 98 -14.39 -0.91 -17.05
N PRO A 99 -14.90 -2.14 -16.85
CA PRO A 99 -14.03 -3.26 -16.54
C PRO A 99 -13.06 -3.49 -17.69
N THR A 100 -11.83 -3.86 -17.33
CA THR A 100 -10.80 -4.23 -18.30
C THR A 100 -11.23 -5.45 -19.12
N LYS A 101 -10.79 -5.50 -20.38
CA LYS A 101 -10.93 -6.69 -21.25
C LYS A 101 -9.74 -7.63 -21.14
N ALA A 102 -8.70 -7.26 -20.40
CA ALA A 102 -7.57 -8.14 -20.15
C ALA A 102 -8.02 -9.41 -19.42
N ASP A 103 -7.23 -10.46 -19.56
CA ASP A 103 -7.44 -11.69 -18.81
C ASP A 103 -7.43 -11.36 -17.30
N PRO A 104 -8.51 -11.67 -16.56
CA PRO A 104 -8.63 -11.32 -15.14
C PRO A 104 -7.60 -12.01 -14.25
N SER A 105 -6.90 -13.03 -14.75
CA SER A 105 -5.78 -13.66 -14.04
C SER A 105 -4.52 -12.79 -14.01
N PHE A 106 -4.37 -11.86 -14.96
CA PHE A 106 -3.16 -11.03 -15.14
C PHE A 106 -1.86 -11.86 -15.12
N THR A 107 -1.88 -13.05 -15.73
CA THR A 107 -0.68 -13.93 -15.78
C THR A 107 0.03 -13.96 -17.14
N ASP A 108 -0.54 -13.35 -18.16
CA ASP A 108 0.03 -13.30 -19.50
C ASP A 108 0.48 -11.88 -19.85
N ASP A 109 1.80 -11.66 -19.83
CA ASP A 109 2.43 -10.40 -20.20
C ASP A 109 2.02 -9.90 -21.59
N ALA A 110 1.82 -10.81 -22.56
CA ALA A 110 1.44 -10.43 -23.90
C ALA A 110 0.01 -9.89 -23.92
N ASN A 111 -0.90 -10.52 -23.16
CA ASN A 111 -2.26 -10.03 -22.97
C ASN A 111 -2.27 -8.67 -22.24
N ILE A 112 -1.50 -8.51 -21.18
CA ILE A 112 -1.39 -7.25 -20.44
C ILE A 112 -0.90 -6.12 -21.36
N LYS A 113 0.18 -6.35 -22.11
CA LYS A 113 0.75 -5.34 -23.01
C LYS A 113 -0.16 -5.02 -24.20
N SER A 114 -0.89 -6.00 -24.72
CA SER A 114 -1.75 -5.79 -25.90
C SER A 114 -3.16 -5.28 -25.56
N VAL A 115 -3.64 -5.47 -24.34
CA VAL A 115 -5.01 -5.11 -23.91
C VAL A 115 -5.01 -4.09 -22.78
N TYR A 116 -4.38 -4.40 -21.65
CA TYR A 116 -4.43 -3.56 -20.45
C TYR A 116 -3.67 -2.24 -20.62
N TYR A 117 -2.51 -2.28 -21.27
CA TYR A 117 -1.70 -1.07 -21.49
C TYR A 117 -2.47 -0.01 -22.30
N PRO A 118 -3.03 -0.32 -23.48
CA PRO A 118 -3.87 0.63 -24.21
C PRO A 118 -5.05 1.19 -23.40
N GLU A 119 -5.70 0.36 -22.57
CA GLU A 119 -6.80 0.81 -21.72
C GLU A 119 -6.33 1.82 -20.65
N VAL A 120 -5.18 1.57 -20.02
CA VAL A 120 -4.57 2.50 -19.04
C VAL A 120 -4.10 3.78 -19.71
N GLU A 121 -3.48 3.69 -20.89
CA GLU A 121 -3.04 4.85 -21.66
C GLU A 121 -4.22 5.75 -22.03
N ASP A 122 -5.29 5.18 -22.58
CA ASP A 122 -6.51 5.90 -22.94
C ASP A 122 -7.18 6.54 -21.72
N LEU A 123 -7.25 5.80 -20.60
CA LEU A 123 -7.81 6.29 -19.34
C LEU A 123 -7.05 7.53 -18.85
N ILE A 124 -5.72 7.48 -18.81
CA ILE A 124 -4.88 8.60 -18.36
C ILE A 124 -4.99 9.78 -19.32
N LEU A 125 -4.84 9.55 -20.63
CA LEU A 125 -4.89 10.62 -21.64
C LEU A 125 -6.25 11.32 -21.67
N THR A 126 -7.34 10.59 -21.42
CA THR A 126 -8.70 11.14 -21.41
C THR A 126 -8.99 11.96 -20.14
N HIS A 127 -8.48 11.54 -18.98
CA HIS A 127 -8.92 12.09 -17.68
C HIS A 127 -7.91 13.03 -17.02
N VAL A 128 -6.64 12.99 -17.41
CA VAL A 128 -5.59 13.84 -16.83
C VAL A 128 -5.34 15.05 -17.73
N PRO A 129 -5.74 16.27 -17.31
CA PRO A 129 -5.55 17.47 -18.12
C PRO A 129 -4.07 17.71 -18.44
N GLY A 130 -3.76 17.92 -19.72
CA GLY A 130 -2.39 18.17 -20.18
C GLY A 130 -1.52 16.93 -20.36
N ALA A 131 -2.02 15.72 -20.07
CA ALA A 131 -1.32 14.50 -20.44
C ALA A 131 -1.31 14.34 -21.97
N THR A 132 -0.12 14.29 -22.57
CA THR A 132 0.03 14.11 -24.03
C THR A 132 0.71 12.80 -24.41
N ARG A 133 1.31 12.12 -23.44
CA ARG A 133 2.02 10.85 -23.64
C ARG A 133 2.03 10.06 -22.35
N VAL A 134 1.78 8.77 -22.47
CA VAL A 134 1.94 7.79 -21.40
C VAL A 134 3.07 6.85 -21.79
N VAL A 135 3.92 6.49 -20.84
CA VAL A 135 4.98 5.51 -21.03
C VAL A 135 4.96 4.57 -19.83
N ILE A 136 4.57 3.33 -20.07
CA ILE A 136 4.59 2.29 -19.05
C ILE A 136 5.99 1.67 -19.07
N PHE A 137 6.77 1.94 -18.01
CA PHE A 137 8.18 1.51 -17.93
C PHE A 137 8.34 0.09 -17.42
N ASP A 138 7.47 -0.33 -16.50
CA ASP A 138 7.47 -1.65 -15.87
C ASP A 138 6.05 -2.00 -15.39
N HIS A 139 5.80 -3.29 -15.21
CA HIS A 139 4.67 -3.80 -14.45
C HIS A 139 5.09 -5.06 -13.69
N THR A 140 4.71 -5.15 -12.42
CA THR A 140 4.98 -6.33 -11.60
C THR A 140 3.69 -7.10 -11.32
N ILE A 141 3.62 -8.36 -11.73
CA ILE A 141 2.52 -9.26 -11.37
C ILE A 141 2.81 -9.87 -9.99
N ARG A 142 2.09 -9.42 -8.97
CA ARG A 142 2.24 -9.95 -7.60
C ARG A 142 1.42 -11.22 -7.42
N ARG A 143 2.10 -12.32 -7.13
CA ARG A 143 1.48 -13.61 -6.78
C ARG A 143 1.71 -13.91 -5.30
N SER A 144 0.71 -14.46 -4.62
CA SER A 144 0.84 -14.90 -3.21
C SER A 144 1.61 -16.21 -3.05
N ASN A 145 2.35 -16.67 -4.07
CA ASN A 145 3.19 -17.86 -4.01
C ASN A 145 4.63 -17.45 -3.64
N PRO A 146 5.19 -17.93 -2.51
CA PRO A 146 6.58 -17.65 -2.11
C PRO A 146 7.64 -18.01 -3.17
N ASP A 147 7.35 -19.01 -4.01
CA ASP A 147 8.26 -19.51 -5.05
C ASP A 147 7.97 -18.94 -6.45
N ALA A 148 7.09 -17.93 -6.55
CA ALA A 148 6.82 -17.31 -7.84
C ALA A 148 8.10 -16.66 -8.39
N PRO A 149 8.48 -16.91 -9.66
CA PRO A 149 9.59 -16.20 -10.28
C PRO A 149 9.32 -14.70 -10.22
N ARG A 150 10.31 -13.95 -9.72
CA ARG A 150 10.36 -12.50 -9.85
C ARG A 150 10.93 -12.24 -11.24
N ASP A 151 10.06 -12.00 -12.21
CA ASP A 151 10.50 -11.50 -13.50
C ASP A 151 11.05 -10.07 -13.26
N LEU A 152 12.35 -9.90 -13.53
CA LEU A 152 13.08 -8.63 -13.50
C LEU A 152 13.32 -8.14 -14.93
#